data_AF-A0A7X8H754-F1
#
_entry.id   AF-A0A7X8H754-F1
#
_cell.length_a   1.000
_cell.length_b   1.000
_cell.length_c   1.000
_cell.angle_alpha   90.00
_cell.angle_beta   90.00
_cell.angle_gamma   90.00
#
_symmetry.space_group_name_H-M   'P 1'
#
loop_
_entity.id
_entity.type
_entity.pdbx_description
1 polymer ?
#
loop_
_entity_poly.entity_id
_entity_poly.type
_entity_poly.pdbx_seq_one_letter_code
_entity_poly.pdbx_strand_id
1 'polypeptide(L)' 'QPFYIKQYGYKLGDYPVTERISNQCIALPFYNSLSNNEIDIIVDVLKEAIWLN' A
#
# COMPACT_ATOMS: atom_id res chain seq x y z
N GLN A 1 3.62 -0.70 -10.27
CA GLN A 1 4.02 -2.13 -10.43
C GLN A 1 5.04 -2.26 -11.56
N PRO A 2 6.34 -2.40 -11.25
CA PRO A 2 7.42 -2.38 -12.25
C PRO A 2 7.36 -3.49 -13.31
N PHE A 3 6.87 -4.68 -12.94
CA PHE A 3 6.73 -5.82 -13.85
C PHE A 3 5.86 -5.48 -15.07
N TYR A 4 4.67 -4.92 -14.82
CA TYR A 4 3.71 -4.63 -15.90
C TYR A 4 4.18 -3.48 -16.81
N ILE A 5 4.89 -2.50 -16.27
CA ILE A 5 5.50 -1.41 -17.06
C ILE A 5 6.54 -2.00 -18.03
N LYS A 6 7.43 -2.88 -17.53
CA LYS A 6 8.48 -3.49 -18.36
C LYS A 6 7.93 -4.46 -19.42
N GLN A 7 6.91 -5.26 -19.06
CA GLN A 7 6.37 -6.31 -19.93
C GLN A 7 5.35 -5.79 -20.95
N TYR A 8 4.54 -4.79 -20.60
CA TYR A 8 3.39 -4.36 -21.40
C TYR A 8 3.42 -2.87 -21.78
N GLY A 9 4.41 -2.11 -21.31
CA GLY A 9 4.58 -0.70 -21.69
C GLY A 9 3.56 0.26 -21.06
N TYR A 10 2.91 -0.14 -19.96
CA TYR A 10 1.98 0.75 -19.24
C TYR A 10 2.67 2.02 -18.75
N LYS A 11 1.96 3.14 -18.86
CA LYS A 11 2.42 4.48 -18.47
C LYS A 11 1.37 5.17 -17.61
N LEU A 12 1.82 6.16 -16.84
CA LEU A 12 0.93 6.98 -16.01
C LEU A 12 -0.15 7.63 -16.90
N GLY A 13 -1.40 7.53 -16.49
CA GLY A 13 -2.57 8.03 -17.21
C GLY A 13 -3.28 6.99 -18.08
N ASP A 14 -2.74 5.79 -18.24
CA ASP A 14 -3.44 4.70 -18.95
C ASP A 14 -4.69 4.24 -18.15
N TYR A 15 -4.67 4.38 -16.82
CA TYR A 15 -5.75 3.97 -15.92
C TYR A 15 -6.05 5.01 -14.84
N PRO A 16 -6.55 6.21 -15.21
CA PRO A 16 -6.58 7.38 -14.32
C PRO A 16 -7.43 7.17 -13.06
N VAL A 17 -8.53 6.41 -13.15
CA VAL A 17 -9.36 6.08 -12.00
C VAL A 17 -8.62 5.15 -11.03
N THR A 18 -8.04 4.07 -11.55
CA THR A 18 -7.27 3.09 -10.77
C THR A 18 -6.07 3.75 -10.09
N GLU A 19 -5.32 4.56 -10.83
CA GLU A 19 -4.15 5.29 -10.34
C GLU A 19 -4.53 6.20 -9.18
N ARG A 20 -5.58 7.02 -9.36
CA ARG A 20 -6.08 7.93 -8.32
C ARG A 20 -6.42 7.19 -7.04
N ILE A 21 -7.16 6.08 -7.12
CA ILE A 21 -7.52 5.30 -5.94
C ILE A 21 -6.28 4.67 -5.32
N SER A 22 -5.40 4.04 -6.11
CA SER A 22 -4.20 3.40 -5.58
C SER A 22 -3.25 4.36 -4.88
N ASN A 23 -3.16 5.62 -5.35
CA ASN A 23 -2.32 6.66 -4.75
C ASN A 23 -2.84 7.14 -3.39
N GLN A 24 -4.09 6.82 -3.05
CA GLN A 24 -4.72 7.16 -1.78
C GLN A 24 -4.79 5.96 -0.82
N CYS A 25 -4.31 4.79 -1.26
CA CYS A 25 -4.37 3.56 -0.47
C CYS A 25 -2.96 3.13 -0.04
N ILE A 26 -2.86 2.66 1.21
CA ILE A 26 -1.70 1.93 1.71
C ILE A 26 -2.10 0.49 1.96
N ALA A 27 -1.27 -0.46 1.53
CA ALA A 27 -1.45 -1.87 1.85
C ALA A 27 -0.73 -2.17 3.17
N LEU A 28 -1.48 -2.61 4.18
CA LEU A 28 -0.91 -3.11 5.43
C LEU A 28 -0.49 -4.58 5.28
N PRO A 29 0.50 -5.06 6.06
CA PRO A 29 0.81 -6.49 6.13
C PRO A 29 -0.43 -7.29 6.54
N PHE A 30 -0.83 -8.24 5.70
CA PHE A 30 -1.98 -9.11 5.93
C PHE A 30 -1.70 -10.51 5.35
N TYR A 31 -1.37 -11.45 6.23
CA TYR A 31 -1.08 -12.85 5.89
C TYR A 31 -1.31 -13.76 7.09
N ASN A 32 -1.49 -15.06 6.85
CA ASN A 32 -1.94 -16.03 7.86
C ASN A 32 -1.00 -16.20 9.06
N SER A 33 0.30 -16.00 8.87
CA SER A 33 1.34 -16.18 9.91
C SER A 33 1.72 -14.89 10.62
N LEU A 34 0.90 -13.83 10.52
CA LEU A 34 1.14 -12.58 11.22
C LEU A 34 0.93 -12.78 12.72
N SER A 35 1.97 -12.54 13.51
CA SER A 35 1.94 -12.68 14.96
C SER A 35 1.25 -11.50 15.63
N ASN A 36 0.74 -11.69 16.85
CA ASN A 36 0.14 -10.61 17.63
C ASN A 36 1.12 -9.44 17.84
N ASN A 37 2.41 -9.73 18.08
CA ASN A 37 3.43 -8.68 18.25
C ASN A 37 3.63 -7.87 16.96
N GLU A 38 3.60 -8.50 15.78
CA GLU A 38 3.66 -7.78 14.50
C GLU A 38 2.41 -6.92 14.28
N ILE A 39 1.24 -7.42 14.67
CA ILE A 39 -0.01 -6.64 14.63
C ILE A 39 0.10 -5.40 15.52
N ASP A 40 0.59 -5.56 16.75
CA ASP A 40 0.77 -4.44 17.68
C ASP A 40 1.71 -3.37 17.09
N ILE A 41 2.83 -3.78 16.50
CA ILE A 41 3.75 -2.88 15.81
C ILE A 41 3.05 -2.13 14.66
N ILE A 42 2.28 -2.84 13.83
CA ILE A 42 1.54 -2.23 12.70
C ILE A 42 0.57 -1.18 13.24
N VAL A 43 -0.17 -1.48 14.30
CA VAL A 43 -1.15 -0.58 14.91
C VAL A 43 -0.48 0.67 15.49
N ASP A 44 0.63 0.51 16.20
CA ASP A 44 1.35 1.63 16.82
C ASP A 44 1.95 2.56 15.77
N VAL A 45 2.60 2.00 14.75
CA VAL A 45 3.13 2.79 13.62
C VAL A 45 2.01 3.51 12.87
N LEU A 46 0.88 2.84 12.62
CA LEU A 46 -0.24 3.44 11.91
C LEU A 46 -0.86 4.59 12.70
N LYS A 47 -0.99 4.45 14.03
CA LYS A 47 -1.42 5.55 14.90
C LYS A 47 -0.45 6.71 14.76
N GLU A 48 0.85 6.49 14.98
CA GLU A 48 1.86 7.55 14.90
C GLU A 48 1.81 8.30 13.56
N ALA A 49 1.77 7.57 12.45
CA ALA A 49 1.73 8.15 11.11
C ALA A 49 0.48 8.99 10.81
N ILE A 50 -0.67 8.69 11.44
CA ILE A 50 -1.91 9.45 11.26
C ILE A 50 -2.01 10.63 12.22
N TRP A 51 -1.50 10.49 13.45
CA TRP A 51 -1.57 11.52 14.50
C TRP A 51 -0.47 12.60 14.39
N LEU A 52 0.67 12.34 13.75
CA LEU A 52 1.75 13.32 13.54
C LEU A 52 1.47 14.37 12.43
N ASN A 53 0.21 14.75 12.23
CA ASN A 53 -0.17 15.88 11.37
C ASN A 53 -0.44 17.14 12.20
#